data_AF-A0A7Z9GED3-F1
#
_entry.id   AF-A0A7Z9GED3-F1
#
_cell.length_a   1.000
_cell.length_b   1.000
_cell.length_c   1.000
_cell.angle_alpha   90.00
_cell.angle_beta   90.00
_cell.angle_gamma   90.00
#
_symmetry.space_group_name_H-M   'P 1'
#
loop_
_entity.id
_entity.type
_entity.pdbx_description
1 polymer ?
#
loop_
_entity_poly.entity_id
_entity_poly.type
_entity_poly.pdbx_seq_one_letter_code
_entity_poly.pdbx_strand_id
1 'polypeptide(L)'
;MSGILTRQDKNKIRLILREHFPYYNALSLEGRKKFFKRLIHFIKSKRFYGKEGLTITEEMLILVGAASIQLTFGLKRYMIAHFKVIMMFPSTFHFRLLNKDLKGAASARGTLYLSWEAFQHGYEVSDDKRNLGLHEMAHALKLNVLAGATFDAAFASYIEEWDEVSTKEFKNLKDGGASFLRKYGGTNRMEFFAVAVEHFFEAPEQFQKELPDVFNHLCVLLNQNPMNSRGDFELTSGFIKMANLKRRKFPLPEKIKLSYEYQNFHWTYPVSFFGFIFAFPIAKSLYDQTLVSSYVMAVLVIAIIVVAGILQHSALVKSKAWALQYYPIYLLFGCTPLVCVALLALNYSFTVPGQYTELHNVKFKRWIPGEVTYVLENSAHTDHEGFRKFETKNMKMASGEVVQLKLYFRKGLLGFWVLEGRELIRTEEE
;
A
#
# COMPACT_ATOMS: atom_id res chain seq x y z
N MET A 1 -20.39 -8.75 -20.41
CA MET A 1 -20.49 -8.09 -21.73
C MET A 1 -19.14 -8.10 -22.46
N SER A 2 -18.69 -9.26 -22.95
CA SER A 2 -17.39 -9.41 -23.64
C SER A 2 -17.46 -9.29 -25.17
N GLY A 3 -18.64 -9.01 -25.75
CA GLY A 3 -18.82 -8.82 -27.20
C GLY A 3 -18.85 -7.35 -27.66
N ILE A 4 -18.88 -7.16 -28.99
CA ILE A 4 -19.25 -5.88 -29.63
C ILE A 4 -20.72 -5.62 -29.28
N LEU A 5 -21.01 -4.49 -28.60
CA LEU A 5 -22.37 -4.12 -28.24
C LEU A 5 -23.20 -3.86 -29.50
N THR A 6 -24.29 -4.60 -29.65
CA THR A 6 -25.24 -4.42 -30.75
C THR A 6 -25.98 -3.09 -30.61
N ARG A 7 -26.72 -2.68 -31.66
CA ARG A 7 -27.58 -1.48 -31.59
C ARG A 7 -28.68 -1.64 -30.53
N GLN A 8 -29.21 -2.85 -30.39
CA GLN A 8 -30.25 -3.17 -29.40
C GLN A 8 -29.71 -3.06 -27.97
N ASP A 9 -28.51 -3.61 -27.70
CA ASP A 9 -27.87 -3.50 -26.38
C ASP A 9 -27.65 -2.04 -26.00
N LYS A 10 -27.13 -1.22 -26.94
CA LYS A 10 -26.92 0.21 -26.72
C LYS A 10 -28.22 0.95 -26.38
N ASN A 11 -29.33 0.58 -27.01
CA ASN A 11 -30.63 1.18 -26.75
C ASN A 11 -31.17 0.76 -25.38
N LYS A 12 -31.04 -0.52 -25.02
CA LYS A 12 -31.44 -1.03 -23.70
C LYS A 12 -30.69 -0.31 -22.57
N ILE A 13 -29.37 -0.19 -22.67
CA ILE A 13 -28.55 0.52 -21.68
C ILE A 13 -28.99 1.98 -21.55
N ARG A 14 -29.26 2.66 -22.66
CA ARG A 14 -29.74 4.05 -22.63
C ARG A 14 -31.11 4.19 -22.00
N LEU A 15 -31.99 3.21 -22.16
CA LEU A 15 -33.32 3.20 -21.56
C LEU A 15 -33.21 3.08 -20.04
N ILE A 16 -32.42 2.11 -19.55
CA ILE A 16 -32.14 1.93 -18.12
C ILE A 16 -31.55 3.21 -17.51
N LEU A 17 -30.56 3.83 -18.17
CA LEU A 17 -29.99 5.08 -17.67
C LEU A 17 -31.01 6.24 -17.61
N ARG A 18 -31.93 6.29 -18.58
CA ARG A 18 -32.97 7.34 -18.60
C ARG A 18 -34.02 7.13 -17.52
N GLU A 19 -34.31 5.89 -17.18
CA GLU A 19 -35.28 5.54 -16.15
C GLU A 19 -34.74 5.83 -14.75
N HIS A 20 -33.50 5.46 -14.46
CA HIS A 20 -32.98 5.46 -13.09
C HIS A 20 -32.02 6.60 -12.74
N PHE A 21 -31.47 7.35 -13.70
CA PHE A 21 -30.42 8.35 -13.43
C PHE A 21 -30.81 9.77 -13.88
N PRO A 22 -31.38 10.60 -12.98
CA PRO A 22 -31.63 12.02 -13.25
C PRO A 22 -30.38 12.78 -13.72
N TYR A 23 -29.22 12.43 -13.16
CA TYR A 23 -27.93 12.97 -13.59
C TYR A 23 -27.67 12.75 -15.09
N TYR A 24 -27.93 11.55 -15.61
CA TYR A 24 -27.77 11.24 -17.04
C TYR A 24 -28.79 11.99 -17.92
N ASN A 25 -30.00 12.18 -17.39
CA ASN A 25 -31.07 12.90 -18.07
C ASN A 25 -30.78 14.40 -18.19
N ALA A 26 -30.05 14.99 -17.23
CA ALA A 26 -29.63 16.38 -17.31
C ALA A 26 -28.56 16.65 -18.39
N LEU A 27 -27.76 15.64 -18.76
CA LEU A 27 -26.68 15.79 -19.73
C LEU A 27 -27.17 16.12 -21.15
N SER A 28 -26.39 16.93 -21.85
CA SER A 28 -26.47 17.19 -23.28
C SER A 28 -26.27 15.91 -24.09
N LEU A 29 -26.53 15.97 -25.40
CA LEU A 29 -26.29 14.83 -26.29
C LEU A 29 -24.83 14.37 -26.29
N GLU A 30 -23.87 15.31 -26.27
CA GLU A 30 -22.44 14.99 -26.19
C GLU A 30 -22.05 14.49 -24.80
N GLY A 31 -22.58 15.09 -23.75
CA GLY A 31 -22.41 14.63 -22.36
C GLY A 31 -22.88 13.19 -22.19
N ARG A 32 -24.06 12.84 -22.72
CA ARG A 32 -24.61 11.47 -22.72
C ARG A 32 -23.76 10.49 -23.51
N LYS A 33 -23.19 10.90 -24.66
CA LYS A 33 -22.25 10.06 -25.44
C LYS A 33 -20.96 9.80 -24.65
N LYS A 34 -20.38 10.84 -24.03
CA LYS A 34 -19.21 10.73 -23.15
C LYS A 34 -19.50 9.80 -21.97
N PHE A 35 -20.61 10.00 -21.28
CA PHE A 35 -21.05 9.17 -20.16
C PHE A 35 -21.16 7.70 -20.57
N PHE A 36 -21.89 7.43 -21.66
CA PHE A 36 -22.08 6.08 -22.18
C PHE A 36 -20.74 5.39 -22.49
N LYS A 37 -19.82 6.07 -23.19
CA LYS A 37 -18.50 5.50 -23.51
C LYS A 37 -17.72 5.13 -22.24
N ARG A 38 -17.72 6.01 -21.24
CA ARG A 38 -17.05 5.79 -19.95
C ARG A 38 -17.68 4.63 -19.18
N LEU A 39 -19.01 4.55 -19.17
CA LEU A 39 -19.77 3.49 -18.52
C LEU A 39 -19.40 2.11 -19.07
N ILE A 40 -19.41 1.95 -20.40
CA ILE A 40 -19.06 0.67 -21.02
C ILE A 40 -17.62 0.27 -20.66
N HIS A 41 -16.69 1.23 -20.66
CA HIS A 41 -15.31 0.98 -20.26
C HIS A 41 -15.22 0.55 -18.79
N PHE A 42 -15.95 1.22 -17.89
CA PHE A 42 -16.01 0.84 -16.49
C PHE A 42 -16.51 -0.59 -16.33
N ILE A 43 -17.70 -0.92 -16.86
CA ILE A 43 -18.31 -2.26 -16.72
C ILE A 43 -17.38 -3.35 -17.23
N LYS A 44 -16.74 -3.14 -18.39
CA LYS A 44 -15.79 -4.12 -18.97
C LYS A 44 -14.54 -4.33 -18.11
N SER A 45 -14.15 -3.35 -17.30
CA SER A 45 -12.96 -3.42 -16.44
C SER A 45 -13.21 -4.11 -15.09
N LYS A 46 -14.46 -4.37 -14.72
CA LYS A 46 -14.85 -4.88 -13.40
C LYS A 46 -15.36 -6.32 -13.49
N ARG A 47 -15.16 -7.06 -12.39
CA ARG A 47 -15.77 -8.36 -12.14
C ARG A 47 -16.83 -8.22 -11.07
N PHE A 48 -18.05 -8.66 -11.38
CA PHE A 48 -19.19 -8.59 -10.48
C PHE A 48 -19.53 -9.99 -9.97
N TYR A 49 -19.78 -10.10 -8.67
CA TYR A 49 -20.14 -11.35 -8.02
C TYR A 49 -21.35 -11.14 -7.13
N GLY A 50 -22.40 -11.91 -7.38
CA GLY A 50 -23.54 -11.98 -6.48
C GLY A 50 -23.24 -12.90 -5.30
N LYS A 51 -23.73 -12.53 -4.12
CA LYS A 51 -23.63 -13.30 -2.88
C LYS A 51 -25.02 -13.63 -2.38
N GLU A 52 -25.12 -14.64 -1.51
CA GLU A 52 -26.37 -15.04 -0.87
C GLU A 52 -27.50 -15.35 -1.87
N GLY A 53 -27.17 -16.05 -2.96
CA GLY A 53 -28.12 -16.43 -4.00
C GLY A 53 -28.50 -15.30 -4.98
N LEU A 54 -27.99 -14.07 -4.79
CA LEU A 54 -28.23 -12.97 -5.72
C LEU A 54 -27.61 -13.27 -7.09
N THR A 55 -28.43 -13.26 -8.13
CA THR A 55 -27.96 -13.37 -9.52
C THR A 55 -27.72 -11.98 -10.08
N ILE A 56 -26.50 -11.71 -10.57
CA ILE A 56 -26.15 -10.41 -11.11
C ILE A 56 -26.88 -10.18 -12.44
N THR A 57 -27.72 -9.13 -12.48
CA THR A 57 -28.43 -8.72 -13.69
C THR A 57 -27.64 -7.66 -14.48
N GLU A 58 -27.98 -7.48 -15.76
CA GLU A 58 -27.39 -6.43 -16.60
C GLU A 58 -27.66 -5.02 -16.05
N GLU A 59 -28.86 -4.80 -15.54
CA GLU A 59 -29.28 -3.55 -14.92
C GLU A 59 -28.36 -3.18 -13.75
N MET A 60 -28.08 -4.13 -12.85
CA MET A 60 -27.15 -3.93 -11.73
C MET A 60 -25.76 -3.46 -12.20
N LEU A 61 -25.23 -4.06 -13.27
CA LEU A 61 -23.95 -3.65 -13.86
C LEU A 61 -23.99 -2.19 -14.34
N ILE A 62 -25.10 -1.82 -14.99
CA ILE A 62 -25.31 -0.49 -15.56
C ILE A 62 -25.44 0.54 -14.45
N LEU A 63 -26.28 0.31 -13.44
CA LEU A 63 -26.53 1.30 -12.39
C LEU A 63 -25.27 1.50 -11.53
N VAL A 64 -24.60 0.42 -11.12
CA VAL A 64 -23.34 0.51 -10.35
C VAL A 64 -22.26 1.23 -11.16
N GLY A 65 -22.15 0.94 -12.46
CA GLY A 65 -21.24 1.66 -13.34
C GLY A 65 -21.60 3.13 -13.47
N ALA A 66 -22.89 3.46 -13.58
CA ALA A 66 -23.37 4.82 -13.72
C ALA A 66 -23.08 5.67 -12.48
N ALA A 67 -23.21 5.11 -11.27
CA ALA A 67 -22.79 5.75 -10.03
C ALA A 67 -21.31 6.16 -10.05
N SER A 68 -20.43 5.26 -10.51
CA SER A 68 -19.00 5.55 -10.64
C SER A 68 -18.73 6.66 -11.67
N ILE A 69 -19.42 6.63 -12.82
CA ILE A 69 -19.23 7.64 -13.86
C ILE A 69 -19.80 9.00 -13.45
N GLN A 70 -20.91 9.05 -12.73
CA GLN A 70 -21.45 10.28 -12.14
C GLN A 70 -20.41 10.94 -11.23
N LEU A 71 -19.86 10.19 -10.26
CA LEU A 71 -18.82 10.70 -9.36
C LEU A 71 -17.60 11.24 -10.12
N THR A 72 -17.19 10.56 -11.19
CA THR A 72 -15.92 10.82 -11.89
C THR A 72 -16.09 11.55 -13.24
N PHE A 73 -17.28 12.09 -13.53
CA PHE A 73 -17.61 12.63 -14.86
C PHE A 73 -16.74 13.83 -15.27
N GLY A 74 -16.41 14.68 -14.30
CA GLY A 74 -15.52 15.84 -14.50
C GLY A 74 -14.04 15.50 -14.59
N LEU A 75 -13.63 14.32 -14.11
CA LEU A 75 -12.22 13.92 -14.08
C LEU A 75 -11.72 13.51 -15.47
N LYS A 76 -10.43 13.77 -15.74
CA LYS A 76 -9.77 13.32 -16.98
C LYS A 76 -9.53 11.81 -16.92
N ARG A 77 -8.99 11.32 -15.80
CA ARG A 77 -8.85 9.89 -15.51
C ARG A 77 -9.97 9.44 -14.57
N TYR A 78 -11.02 8.90 -15.18
CA TYR A 78 -12.28 8.54 -14.50
C TYR A 78 -12.31 7.10 -13.96
N MET A 79 -11.29 6.29 -14.27
CA MET A 79 -11.28 4.88 -13.89
C MET A 79 -10.76 4.70 -12.47
N ILE A 80 -11.55 4.05 -11.62
CA ILE A 80 -11.11 3.57 -10.30
C ILE A 80 -10.38 2.24 -10.51
N ALA A 81 -9.15 2.28 -11.00
CA ALA A 81 -8.42 1.11 -11.52
C ALA A 81 -8.02 0.08 -10.44
N HIS A 82 -7.80 0.52 -9.20
CA HIS A 82 -7.47 -0.37 -8.07
C HIS A 82 -8.62 -1.35 -7.75
N PHE A 83 -9.86 -0.88 -7.87
CA PHE A 83 -11.04 -1.67 -7.57
C PHE A 83 -11.43 -2.51 -8.79
N LYS A 84 -11.13 -3.81 -8.74
CA LYS A 84 -11.40 -4.75 -9.85
C LYS A 84 -12.60 -5.64 -9.58
N VAL A 85 -12.99 -5.80 -8.31
CA VAL A 85 -14.04 -6.71 -7.86
C VAL A 85 -15.15 -5.93 -7.18
N ILE A 86 -16.39 -6.22 -7.57
CA ILE A 86 -17.60 -5.68 -6.94
C ILE A 86 -18.43 -6.88 -6.48
N MET A 87 -18.59 -7.02 -5.17
CA MET A 87 -19.44 -8.03 -4.53
C MET A 87 -20.78 -7.40 -4.20
N MET A 88 -21.86 -8.02 -4.66
CA MET A 88 -23.22 -7.53 -4.45
C MET A 88 -24.01 -8.52 -3.59
N PHE A 89 -24.71 -7.99 -2.60
CA PHE A 89 -25.58 -8.71 -1.68
C PHE A 89 -27.02 -8.25 -1.92
N PRO A 90 -28.02 -9.11 -1.68
CA PRO A 90 -29.41 -8.71 -1.87
C PRO A 90 -29.79 -7.56 -0.92
N SER A 91 -29.41 -7.64 0.35
CA SER A 91 -29.73 -6.67 1.40
C SER A 91 -28.51 -6.39 2.29
N THR A 92 -28.73 -5.97 3.54
CA THR A 92 -27.66 -5.76 4.54
C THR A 92 -26.93 -7.08 4.82
N PHE A 93 -25.61 -7.06 4.88
CA PHE A 93 -24.79 -8.27 5.03
C PHE A 93 -23.85 -8.20 6.23
N HIS A 94 -23.56 -9.35 6.82
CA HIS A 94 -22.65 -9.43 7.96
C HIS A 94 -21.18 -9.45 7.53
N PHE A 95 -20.43 -8.41 7.89
CA PHE A 95 -19.01 -8.31 7.56
C PHE A 95 -18.13 -8.86 8.69
N ARG A 96 -17.73 -10.13 8.55
CA ARG A 96 -16.99 -10.90 9.58
C ARG A 96 -15.77 -10.20 10.16
N LEU A 97 -15.01 -9.47 9.35
CA LEU A 97 -13.80 -8.76 9.78
C LEU A 97 -14.08 -7.65 10.79
N LEU A 98 -15.26 -7.02 10.71
CA LEU A 98 -15.69 -5.94 11.60
C LEU A 98 -16.73 -6.40 12.62
N ASN A 99 -17.18 -7.65 12.52
CA ASN A 99 -18.28 -8.23 13.29
C ASN A 99 -19.51 -7.30 13.35
N LYS A 100 -19.89 -6.75 12.19
CA LYS A 100 -20.97 -5.77 12.03
C LYS A 100 -21.74 -5.99 10.76
N ASP A 101 -23.02 -5.65 10.81
CA ASP A 101 -23.89 -5.63 9.65
C ASP A 101 -23.69 -4.32 8.89
N LEU A 102 -23.39 -4.44 7.59
CA LEU A 102 -23.05 -3.32 6.73
C LEU A 102 -23.95 -3.30 5.50
N LYS A 103 -24.19 -2.09 5.00
CA LYS A 103 -24.85 -1.86 3.70
C LYS A 103 -23.83 -1.72 2.57
N GLY A 104 -22.61 -1.32 2.87
CA GLY A 104 -21.51 -1.24 1.92
C GLY A 104 -20.16 -1.25 2.63
N ALA A 105 -19.11 -1.51 1.84
CA ALA A 105 -17.74 -1.37 2.28
C ALA A 105 -16.78 -1.27 1.09
N ALA A 106 -15.71 -0.50 1.25
CA ALA A 106 -14.57 -0.48 0.33
C ALA A 106 -13.31 -1.05 1.00
N SER A 107 -12.80 -2.16 0.48
CA SER A 107 -11.57 -2.77 1.00
C SER A 107 -10.33 -2.17 0.33
N ALA A 108 -9.28 -1.93 1.12
CA ALA A 108 -7.95 -1.56 0.63
C ALA A 108 -7.35 -2.59 -0.36
N ARG A 109 -7.88 -3.84 -0.41
CA ARG A 109 -7.51 -4.87 -1.39
C ARG A 109 -8.16 -4.69 -2.77
N GLY A 110 -8.93 -3.61 -2.99
CA GLY A 110 -9.55 -3.33 -4.29
C GLY A 110 -10.86 -4.10 -4.53
N THR A 111 -11.61 -4.37 -3.46
CA THR A 111 -12.95 -4.98 -3.53
C THR A 111 -13.99 -4.02 -2.95
N LEU A 112 -15.07 -3.80 -3.69
CA LEU A 112 -16.24 -3.05 -3.25
C LEU A 112 -17.34 -4.02 -2.86
N TYR A 113 -18.03 -3.77 -1.75
CA TYR A 113 -19.16 -4.55 -1.26
C TYR A 113 -20.39 -3.66 -1.25
N LEU A 114 -21.50 -4.12 -1.84
CA LEU A 114 -22.72 -3.33 -2.01
C LEU A 114 -23.96 -4.16 -1.66
N SER A 115 -24.83 -3.61 -0.82
CA SER A 115 -26.22 -4.04 -0.68
C SER A 115 -27.03 -3.50 -1.86
N TRP A 116 -27.68 -4.37 -2.61
CA TRP A 116 -28.49 -4.00 -3.76
C TRP A 116 -29.73 -3.21 -3.36
N GLU A 117 -30.46 -3.67 -2.35
CA GLU A 117 -31.60 -2.95 -1.76
C GLU A 117 -31.24 -1.50 -1.40
N ALA A 118 -30.14 -1.31 -0.66
CA ALA A 118 -29.71 0.02 -0.24
C ALA A 118 -29.14 0.86 -1.40
N PHE A 119 -28.59 0.22 -2.43
CA PHE A 119 -28.17 0.90 -3.65
C PHE A 119 -29.39 1.43 -4.42
N GLN A 120 -30.43 0.60 -4.62
CA GLN A 120 -31.66 1.00 -5.32
C GLN A 120 -32.34 2.16 -4.58
N HIS A 121 -32.49 2.04 -3.26
CA HIS A 121 -33.13 3.07 -2.44
C HIS A 121 -32.48 4.45 -2.63
N GLY A 122 -31.15 4.53 -2.70
CA GLY A 122 -30.43 5.78 -2.88
C GLY A 122 -30.58 6.43 -4.26
N TYR A 123 -31.16 5.74 -5.24
CA TYR A 123 -31.49 6.32 -6.55
C TYR A 123 -33.01 6.48 -6.77
N GLU A 124 -33.83 5.85 -5.94
CA GLU A 124 -35.29 6.02 -5.91
C GLU A 124 -35.70 7.24 -5.08
N VAL A 125 -34.99 7.50 -3.97
CA VAL A 125 -35.26 8.62 -3.06
C VAL A 125 -34.13 9.63 -3.16
N SER A 126 -34.39 10.77 -3.79
CA SER A 126 -33.37 11.80 -4.08
C SER A 126 -33.30 12.95 -3.07
N ASP A 127 -34.18 12.97 -2.06
CA ASP A 127 -34.29 14.07 -1.09
C ASP A 127 -33.82 13.70 0.33
N ASP A 128 -33.43 12.44 0.57
CA ASP A 128 -33.01 11.96 1.89
C ASP A 128 -31.50 12.16 2.16
N LYS A 129 -30.75 12.62 1.16
CA LYS A 129 -29.29 12.87 1.20
C LYS A 129 -28.50 11.59 1.49
N ARG A 130 -28.99 10.44 1.03
CA ARG A 130 -28.33 9.14 1.16
C ARG A 130 -28.22 8.47 -0.20
N ASN A 131 -27.00 8.14 -0.58
CA ASN A 131 -26.77 7.40 -1.81
C ASN A 131 -25.61 6.44 -1.62
N LEU A 132 -25.93 5.17 -1.34
CA LEU A 132 -24.91 4.15 -1.09
C LEU A 132 -23.95 3.99 -2.28
N GLY A 133 -24.47 4.09 -3.51
CA GLY A 133 -23.66 4.01 -4.72
C GLY A 133 -22.59 5.09 -4.76
N LEU A 134 -22.97 6.35 -4.55
CA LEU A 134 -22.02 7.46 -4.48
C LEU A 134 -21.09 7.37 -3.28
N HIS A 135 -21.60 6.96 -2.12
CA HIS A 135 -20.84 6.80 -0.88
C HIS A 135 -19.65 5.84 -1.05
N GLU A 136 -19.95 4.62 -1.50
CA GLU A 136 -18.94 3.58 -1.65
C GLU A 136 -17.98 3.88 -2.81
N MET A 137 -18.47 4.53 -3.88
CA MET A 137 -17.61 5.01 -4.97
C MET A 137 -16.67 6.13 -4.51
N ALA A 138 -17.09 6.99 -3.58
CA ALA A 138 -16.24 8.01 -2.98
C ALA A 138 -15.10 7.40 -2.17
N HIS A 139 -15.41 6.39 -1.34
CA HIS A 139 -14.37 5.60 -0.67
C HIS A 139 -13.41 4.97 -1.67
N ALA A 140 -13.94 4.31 -2.71
CA ALA A 140 -13.15 3.66 -3.73
C ALA A 140 -12.23 4.64 -4.48
N LEU A 141 -12.73 5.85 -4.81
CA LEU A 141 -11.95 6.90 -5.47
C LEU A 141 -10.78 7.39 -4.59
N LYS A 142 -11.04 7.68 -3.31
CA LYS A 142 -9.99 8.14 -2.38
C LYS A 142 -8.96 7.02 -2.10
N LEU A 143 -9.41 5.77 -1.95
CA LEU A 143 -8.53 4.60 -1.81
C LEU A 143 -7.73 4.30 -3.08
N ASN A 144 -8.27 4.57 -4.27
CA ASN A 144 -7.55 4.37 -5.53
C ASN A 144 -6.30 5.24 -5.63
N VAL A 145 -6.34 6.47 -5.12
CA VAL A 145 -5.17 7.36 -5.03
C VAL A 145 -4.16 6.80 -4.03
N LEU A 146 -4.62 6.39 -2.84
CA LEU A 146 -3.76 5.84 -1.79
C LEU A 146 -3.09 4.51 -2.19
N ALA A 147 -3.72 3.73 -3.06
CA ALA A 147 -3.17 2.48 -3.57
C ALA A 147 -2.10 2.66 -4.67
N GLY A 148 -1.86 3.90 -5.13
CA GLY A 148 -0.91 4.17 -6.21
C GLY A 148 -1.34 3.64 -7.58
N ALA A 149 -2.63 3.34 -7.76
CA ALA A 149 -3.17 2.94 -9.06
C ALA A 149 -3.19 4.13 -10.03
N THR A 150 -3.60 3.92 -11.28
CA THR A 150 -3.84 5.07 -12.17
C THR A 150 -4.96 5.94 -11.60
N PHE A 151 -4.67 7.22 -11.39
CA PHE A 151 -5.59 8.21 -10.82
C PHE A 151 -5.56 9.52 -11.61
N ASP A 152 -6.53 10.40 -11.38
CA ASP A 152 -6.52 11.76 -11.92
C ASP A 152 -5.56 12.64 -11.11
N ALA A 153 -4.59 13.24 -11.80
CA ALA A 153 -3.53 14.02 -11.16
C ALA A 153 -4.06 15.28 -10.46
N ALA A 154 -5.12 15.91 -11.00
CA ALA A 154 -5.70 17.10 -10.38
C ALA A 154 -6.44 16.71 -9.09
N PHE A 155 -7.23 15.64 -9.12
CA PHE A 155 -7.87 15.10 -7.92
C PHE A 155 -6.85 14.73 -6.84
N ALA A 156 -5.81 13.98 -7.21
CA ALA A 156 -4.79 13.53 -6.26
C ALA A 156 -3.97 14.68 -5.68
N SER A 157 -3.69 15.73 -6.46
CA SER A 157 -2.96 16.92 -5.98
C SER A 157 -3.81 17.82 -5.08
N TYR A 158 -5.13 17.67 -5.08
CA TYR A 158 -6.05 18.60 -4.43
C TYR A 158 -6.85 18.03 -3.26
N ILE A 159 -6.89 16.70 -3.11
CA ILE A 159 -7.66 16.04 -2.03
C ILE A 159 -7.20 16.46 -0.63
N GLU A 160 -5.92 16.76 -0.44
CA GLU A 160 -5.38 17.20 0.87
C GLU A 160 -5.80 18.63 1.21
N GLU A 161 -5.78 19.54 0.23
CA GLU A 161 -6.33 20.90 0.36
C GLU A 161 -7.82 20.85 0.73
N TRP A 162 -8.59 19.99 0.05
CA TRP A 162 -9.99 19.79 0.38
C TRP A 162 -10.20 19.24 1.81
N ASP A 163 -9.36 18.29 2.23
CA ASP A 163 -9.37 17.78 3.62
C ASP A 163 -9.05 18.90 4.63
N GLU A 164 -8.16 19.83 4.29
CA GLU A 164 -7.82 20.99 5.13
C GLU A 164 -9.01 21.96 5.25
N VAL A 165 -9.57 22.41 4.13
CA VAL A 165 -10.73 23.33 4.10
C VAL A 165 -11.92 22.76 4.86
N SER A 166 -12.14 21.45 4.76
CA SER A 166 -13.24 20.75 5.45
C SER A 166 -12.96 20.44 6.92
N THR A 167 -11.76 20.68 7.44
CA THR A 167 -11.36 20.32 8.81
C THR A 167 -12.26 20.92 9.88
N LYS A 168 -12.65 22.18 9.73
CA LYS A 168 -13.51 22.85 10.70
C LYS A 168 -14.85 22.13 10.83
N GLU A 169 -15.46 21.80 9.70
CA GLU A 169 -16.76 21.15 9.66
C GLU A 169 -16.69 19.70 10.13
N PHE A 170 -15.63 18.98 9.74
CA PHE A 170 -15.39 17.64 10.26
C PHE A 170 -15.26 17.61 11.78
N LYS A 171 -14.52 18.55 12.38
CA LYS A 171 -14.40 18.66 13.85
C LYS A 171 -15.75 18.96 14.50
N ASN A 172 -16.51 19.91 13.95
CA ASN A 172 -17.86 20.23 14.41
C ASN A 172 -18.76 18.98 14.46
N LEU A 173 -18.80 18.19 13.38
CA LEU A 173 -19.56 16.92 13.35
C LEU A 173 -19.03 15.88 14.32
N LYS A 174 -17.71 15.72 14.41
CA LYS A 174 -17.07 14.74 15.30
C LYS A 174 -17.39 15.03 16.77
N ASP A 175 -17.49 16.30 17.13
CA ASP A 175 -17.82 16.77 18.48
C ASP A 175 -19.35 16.78 18.73
N GLY A 176 -20.15 16.27 17.80
CA GLY A 176 -21.61 16.15 17.93
C GLY A 176 -22.39 17.43 17.59
N GLY A 177 -21.72 18.43 17.01
CA GLY A 177 -22.34 19.68 16.60
C GLY A 177 -23.40 19.51 15.50
N ALA A 178 -24.30 20.49 15.41
CA ALA A 178 -25.27 20.55 14.33
C ALA A 178 -24.58 20.94 13.02
N SER A 179 -24.99 20.29 11.92
CA SER A 179 -24.45 20.49 10.59
C SER A 179 -25.49 20.15 9.53
N PHE A 180 -25.33 20.72 8.34
CA PHE A 180 -26.05 20.30 7.15
C PHE A 180 -25.73 18.85 6.74
N LEU A 181 -24.49 18.39 6.98
CA LEU A 181 -24.09 17.03 6.69
C LEU A 181 -24.61 16.07 7.77
N ARG A 182 -24.96 14.84 7.36
CA ARG A 182 -25.37 13.79 8.30
C ARG A 182 -24.30 13.53 9.36
N LYS A 183 -24.72 13.33 10.62
CA LYS A 183 -23.86 13.02 11.78
C LYS A 183 -22.84 11.90 11.52
N TYR A 184 -23.22 10.91 10.71
CA TYR A 184 -22.36 9.80 10.33
C TYR A 184 -21.02 10.25 9.71
N GLY A 185 -20.98 11.39 9.03
CA GLY A 185 -19.75 11.99 8.49
C GLY A 185 -18.71 12.38 9.55
N GLY A 186 -19.12 12.54 10.83
CA GLY A 186 -18.20 12.79 11.94
C GLY A 186 -17.35 11.58 12.37
N THR A 187 -17.65 10.37 11.87
CA THR A 187 -17.00 9.13 12.30
C THR A 187 -15.49 9.12 12.00
N ASN A 188 -15.10 9.44 10.78
CA ASN A 188 -13.70 9.59 10.37
C ASN A 188 -13.62 10.38 9.04
N ARG A 189 -12.41 10.68 8.57
CA ARG A 189 -12.18 11.49 7.35
C ARG A 189 -12.64 10.81 6.05
N MET A 190 -12.66 9.48 6.00
CA MET A 190 -13.17 8.75 4.82
C MET A 190 -14.69 8.87 4.75
N GLU A 191 -15.37 8.69 5.89
CA GLU A 191 -16.82 8.86 6.02
C GLU A 191 -17.25 10.29 5.75
N PHE A 192 -16.49 11.26 6.27
CA PHE A 192 -16.75 12.68 6.00
C PHE A 192 -16.75 12.98 4.49
N PHE A 193 -15.76 12.46 3.76
CA PHE A 193 -15.68 12.63 2.31
C PHE A 193 -16.85 11.95 1.59
N ALA A 194 -17.18 10.71 1.93
CA ALA A 194 -18.28 9.99 1.30
C ALA A 194 -19.64 10.65 1.56
N VAL A 195 -19.90 11.08 2.81
CA VAL A 195 -21.11 11.82 3.17
C VAL A 195 -21.18 13.17 2.46
N ALA A 196 -20.07 13.90 2.36
CA ALA A 196 -20.04 15.14 1.60
C ALA A 196 -20.36 14.91 0.10
N VAL A 197 -19.84 13.83 -0.50
CA VAL A 197 -20.14 13.46 -1.89
C VAL A 197 -21.62 13.10 -2.08
N GLU A 198 -22.24 12.38 -1.15
CA GLU A 198 -23.70 12.13 -1.22
C GLU A 198 -24.46 13.46 -1.25
N HIS A 199 -24.21 14.35 -0.30
CA HIS A 199 -24.93 15.63 -0.21
C HIS A 199 -24.63 16.55 -1.40
N PHE A 200 -23.45 16.41 -1.99
CA PHE A 200 -23.04 17.16 -3.18
C PHE A 200 -23.91 16.86 -4.40
N PHE A 201 -24.32 15.61 -4.59
CA PHE A 201 -25.16 15.25 -5.72
C PHE A 201 -26.66 15.26 -5.37
N GLU A 202 -27.03 14.92 -4.13
CA GLU A 202 -28.46 14.84 -3.72
C GLU A 202 -29.04 16.21 -3.35
N ALA A 203 -28.28 17.10 -2.71
CA ALA A 203 -28.79 18.39 -2.21
C ALA A 203 -27.82 19.56 -2.46
N PRO A 204 -27.40 19.81 -3.73
CA PRO A 204 -26.33 20.76 -4.04
C PRO A 204 -26.64 22.21 -3.66
N GLU A 205 -27.87 22.68 -3.87
CA GLU A 205 -28.25 24.06 -3.56
C GLU A 205 -28.20 24.35 -2.05
N GLN A 206 -28.72 23.41 -1.25
CA GLN A 206 -28.64 23.50 0.21
C GLN A 206 -27.19 23.40 0.69
N PHE A 207 -26.38 22.52 0.09
CA PHE A 207 -24.97 22.39 0.45
C PHE A 207 -24.20 23.68 0.17
N GLN A 208 -24.41 24.31 -0.99
CA GLN A 208 -23.75 25.58 -1.30
C GLN A 208 -24.15 26.71 -0.35
N LYS A 209 -25.39 26.71 0.15
CA LYS A 209 -25.89 27.71 1.09
C LYS A 209 -25.33 27.51 2.49
N GLU A 210 -25.36 26.29 3.02
CA GLU A 210 -25.02 25.98 4.41
C GLU A 210 -23.51 25.83 4.63
N LEU A 211 -22.80 25.16 3.70
CA LEU A 211 -21.36 24.91 3.80
C LEU A 211 -20.63 25.35 2.52
N PRO A 212 -20.67 26.66 2.21
CA PRO A 212 -20.19 27.22 0.96
C PRO A 212 -18.75 26.84 0.59
N ASP A 213 -17.83 26.89 1.54
CA ASP A 213 -16.41 26.61 1.30
C ASP A 213 -16.20 25.13 0.97
N VAL A 214 -16.80 24.22 1.75
CA VAL A 214 -16.69 22.77 1.51
C VAL A 214 -17.29 22.39 0.15
N PHE A 215 -18.46 22.94 -0.18
CA PHE A 215 -19.11 22.71 -1.48
C PHE A 215 -18.25 23.19 -2.65
N ASN A 216 -17.78 24.44 -2.60
CA ASN A 216 -17.03 25.03 -3.69
C ASN A 216 -15.68 24.32 -3.94
N HIS A 217 -14.97 23.95 -2.86
CA HIS A 217 -13.73 23.18 -2.98
C HIS A 217 -14.00 21.76 -3.48
N LEU A 218 -15.15 21.17 -3.15
CA LEU A 218 -15.56 19.88 -3.71
C LEU A 218 -15.86 19.98 -5.23
N CYS A 219 -16.43 21.10 -5.69
CA CYS A 219 -16.56 21.37 -7.12
C CYS A 219 -15.21 21.35 -7.85
N VAL A 220 -14.20 22.02 -7.27
CA VAL A 220 -12.83 22.05 -7.80
C VAL A 220 -12.21 20.65 -7.80
N LEU A 221 -12.35 19.92 -6.68
CA LEU A 221 -11.79 18.57 -6.51
C LEU A 221 -12.34 17.57 -7.53
N LEU A 222 -13.67 17.54 -7.74
CA LEU A 222 -14.32 16.63 -8.68
C LEU A 222 -14.38 17.17 -10.12
N ASN A 223 -13.97 18.43 -10.31
CA ASN A 223 -14.12 19.20 -11.54
C ASN A 223 -15.57 19.19 -12.07
N GLN A 224 -16.53 19.38 -11.17
CA GLN A 224 -17.96 19.33 -11.47
C GLN A 224 -18.72 20.39 -10.66
N ASN A 225 -19.77 20.96 -11.24
CA ASN A 225 -20.75 21.77 -10.53
C ASN A 225 -22.15 21.14 -10.70
N PRO A 226 -22.68 20.45 -9.68
CA PRO A 226 -24.00 19.83 -9.70
C PRO A 226 -25.15 20.80 -10.03
N MET A 227 -24.97 22.09 -9.76
CA MET A 227 -25.96 23.13 -10.07
C MET A 227 -25.91 23.58 -11.53
N ASN A 228 -24.87 23.21 -12.29
CA ASN A 228 -24.73 23.51 -13.72
C ASN A 228 -25.21 22.35 -14.60
N SER A 229 -26.39 21.81 -14.32
CA SER A 229 -26.94 20.65 -15.03
C SER A 229 -27.09 20.88 -16.54
N ARG A 230 -27.43 22.11 -16.96
CA ARG A 230 -27.57 22.50 -18.38
C ARG A 230 -26.24 22.55 -19.14
N GLY A 231 -25.12 22.76 -18.43
CA GLY A 231 -23.78 22.83 -18.99
C GLY A 231 -22.98 21.55 -18.74
N ASP A 232 -23.62 20.38 -18.74
CA ASP A 232 -22.98 19.09 -18.47
C ASP A 232 -22.21 19.03 -17.15
N PHE A 233 -22.69 19.76 -16.14
CA PHE A 233 -22.07 19.90 -14.82
C PHE A 233 -20.65 20.46 -14.87
N GLU A 234 -20.28 21.18 -15.93
CA GLU A 234 -18.96 21.75 -16.08
C GLU A 234 -18.68 22.80 -14.98
N LEU A 235 -17.47 22.75 -14.42
CA LEU A 235 -16.96 23.81 -13.55
C LEU A 235 -16.40 24.96 -14.41
N THR A 236 -17.15 26.05 -14.49
CA THR A 236 -16.77 27.20 -15.32
C THR A 236 -15.82 28.16 -14.59
N SER A 237 -14.94 28.81 -15.33
CA SER A 237 -14.07 29.88 -14.78
C SER A 237 -14.88 31.03 -14.18
N GLY A 238 -16.09 31.29 -14.70
CA GLY A 238 -17.02 32.27 -14.14
C GLY A 238 -17.49 31.93 -12.74
N PHE A 239 -17.76 30.64 -12.47
CA PHE A 239 -18.09 30.16 -11.12
C PHE A 239 -16.93 30.41 -10.15
N ILE A 240 -15.70 30.08 -10.54
CA ILE A 240 -14.50 30.28 -9.71
C ILE A 240 -14.32 31.77 -9.37
N LYS A 241 -14.42 32.65 -10.37
CA LYS A 241 -14.34 34.10 -10.16
C LYS A 241 -15.42 34.60 -9.20
N MET A 242 -16.67 34.18 -9.41
CA MET A 242 -17.80 34.59 -8.56
C MET A 242 -17.64 34.09 -7.11
N ALA A 243 -17.17 32.86 -6.93
CA ALA A 243 -16.87 32.30 -5.61
C ALA A 243 -15.81 33.11 -4.85
N ASN A 244 -14.75 33.54 -5.55
CA ASN A 244 -13.66 34.32 -4.96
C ASN A 244 -14.07 35.78 -4.66
N LEU A 245 -14.94 36.38 -5.47
CA LEU A 245 -15.46 37.74 -5.25
C LEU A 245 -16.22 37.87 -3.92
N LYS A 246 -16.89 36.80 -3.45
CA LYS A 246 -17.67 36.80 -2.22
C LYS A 246 -16.83 36.77 -0.91
N ARG A 247 -15.53 37.15 -0.96
CA ARG A 247 -14.59 37.24 0.18
C ARG A 247 -14.67 36.03 1.14
N ARG A 248 -14.53 34.82 0.60
CA ARG A 248 -14.56 33.59 1.39
C ARG A 248 -13.21 33.33 2.07
N LYS A 249 -13.24 32.58 3.17
CA LYS A 249 -12.05 32.31 4.01
C LYS A 249 -10.97 31.52 3.25
N PHE A 250 -11.38 30.72 2.27
CA PHE A 250 -10.51 29.88 1.45
C PHE A 250 -10.75 30.17 -0.04
N PRO A 251 -9.88 30.96 -0.71
CA PRO A 251 -10.04 31.24 -2.13
C PRO A 251 -9.87 29.97 -2.97
N LEU A 252 -10.66 29.84 -4.03
CA LEU A 252 -10.53 28.76 -4.99
C LEU A 252 -9.36 29.04 -5.96
N PRO A 253 -8.55 28.03 -6.30
CA PRO A 253 -7.49 28.17 -7.28
C PRO A 253 -8.08 28.29 -8.70
N GLU A 254 -7.50 29.15 -9.54
CA GLU A 254 -7.85 29.19 -10.97
C GLU A 254 -7.36 27.94 -11.72
N LYS A 255 -6.22 27.38 -11.29
CA LYS A 255 -5.67 26.12 -11.78
C LYS A 255 -5.06 25.35 -10.62
N ILE A 256 -5.37 24.05 -10.55
CA ILE A 256 -4.73 23.14 -9.60
C ILE A 256 -3.27 22.95 -10.03
N LYS A 257 -2.34 23.26 -9.13
CA LYS A 257 -0.92 22.92 -9.32
C LYS A 257 -0.78 21.40 -9.18
N LEU A 258 -0.30 20.75 -10.23
CA LEU A 258 -0.05 19.31 -10.20
C LEU A 258 1.22 19.05 -9.40
N SER A 259 1.06 18.68 -8.14
CA SER A 259 2.16 18.33 -7.22
C SER A 259 2.21 16.84 -6.93
N TYR A 260 1.16 16.09 -7.28
CA TYR A 260 1.06 14.66 -7.01
C TYR A 260 1.74 13.84 -8.12
N GLU A 261 3.08 13.78 -8.07
CA GLU A 261 3.85 12.78 -8.80
C GLU A 261 4.01 11.54 -7.94
N TYR A 262 3.38 10.43 -8.33
CA TYR A 262 3.69 9.13 -7.75
C TYR A 262 5.10 8.74 -8.22
N GLN A 263 6.12 9.04 -7.40
CA GLN A 263 7.48 8.57 -7.67
C GLN A 263 7.50 7.04 -7.51
N ASN A 264 7.46 6.33 -8.65
CA ASN A 264 7.73 4.89 -8.70
C ASN A 264 9.13 4.53 -8.19
N PHE A 265 10.04 5.51 -8.13
CA PHE A 265 11.38 5.38 -7.60
C PHE A 265 11.45 5.95 -6.18
N HIS A 266 11.70 5.09 -5.21
CA HIS A 266 12.00 5.45 -3.84
C HIS A 266 13.44 5.02 -3.51
N TRP A 267 14.17 5.80 -2.72
CA TRP A 267 15.57 5.52 -2.36
C TRP A 267 15.76 4.18 -1.62
N THR A 268 14.68 3.59 -1.08
CA THR A 268 14.72 2.26 -0.48
C THR A 268 14.94 1.13 -1.50
N TYR A 269 14.59 1.32 -2.79
CA TYR A 269 14.88 0.32 -3.83
C TYR A 269 16.39 0.11 -4.04
N PRO A 270 17.20 1.16 -4.31
CA PRO A 270 18.64 0.97 -4.41
C PRO A 270 19.25 0.49 -3.09
N VAL A 271 18.72 0.90 -1.92
CA VAL A 271 19.20 0.36 -0.63
C VAL A 271 18.88 -1.12 -0.45
N SER A 272 17.69 -1.58 -0.86
CA SER A 272 17.32 -3.01 -0.81
C SER A 272 18.15 -3.84 -1.77
N PHE A 273 18.38 -3.31 -2.98
CA PHE A 273 19.25 -3.94 -3.97
C PHE A 273 20.69 -4.01 -3.45
N PHE A 274 21.23 -2.91 -2.93
CA PHE A 274 22.59 -2.86 -2.39
C PHE A 274 22.75 -3.77 -1.17
N GLY A 275 21.76 -3.78 -0.27
CA GLY A 275 21.74 -4.64 0.90
C GLY A 275 21.78 -6.13 0.53
N PHE A 276 21.03 -6.53 -0.50
CA PHE A 276 21.01 -7.91 -0.98
C PHE A 276 22.29 -8.31 -1.73
N ILE A 277 22.78 -7.46 -2.65
CA ILE A 277 23.89 -7.80 -3.53
C ILE A 277 25.25 -7.67 -2.83
N PHE A 278 25.43 -6.66 -1.98
CA PHE A 278 26.74 -6.35 -1.38
C PHE A 278 26.76 -6.62 0.12
N ALA A 279 25.80 -6.08 0.88
CA ALA A 279 25.86 -6.17 2.33
C ALA A 279 25.62 -7.60 2.85
N PHE A 280 24.73 -8.37 2.22
CA PHE A 280 24.46 -9.75 2.63
C PHE A 280 25.68 -10.67 2.48
N PRO A 281 26.40 -10.71 1.33
CA PRO A 281 27.64 -11.48 1.23
C PRO A 281 28.73 -11.04 2.23
N ILE A 282 28.87 -9.73 2.48
CA ILE A 282 29.83 -9.21 3.45
C ILE A 282 29.46 -9.64 4.87
N ALA A 283 28.19 -9.50 5.25
CA ALA A 283 27.69 -9.93 6.56
C ALA A 283 27.90 -11.43 6.76
N LYS A 284 27.63 -12.24 5.72
CA LYS A 284 27.89 -13.68 5.75
C LYS A 284 29.38 -13.98 5.95
N SER A 285 30.26 -13.31 5.21
CA SER A 285 31.71 -13.48 5.33
C SER A 285 32.21 -13.15 6.75
N LEU A 286 31.73 -12.05 7.34
CA LEU A 286 32.07 -11.67 8.71
C LEU A 286 31.48 -12.63 9.75
N TYR A 287 30.25 -13.11 9.53
CA TYR A 287 29.62 -14.14 10.36
C TYR A 287 30.43 -15.44 10.33
N ASP A 288 30.89 -15.87 9.15
CA ASP A 288 31.71 -17.09 9.01
C ASP A 288 33.06 -16.98 9.75
N GLN A 289 33.52 -15.76 10.09
CA GLN A 289 34.74 -15.50 10.86
C GLN A 289 34.48 -15.26 12.36
N THR A 290 33.21 -15.16 12.76
CA THR A 290 32.81 -14.87 14.14
C THR A 290 32.08 -16.06 14.74
N LEU A 291 32.41 -16.40 15.99
CA LEU A 291 31.81 -17.52 16.72
C LEU A 291 30.46 -17.10 17.35
N VAL A 292 29.49 -16.81 16.49
CA VAL A 292 28.12 -16.47 16.88
C VAL A 292 27.19 -17.60 16.45
N SER A 293 26.44 -18.18 17.40
CA SER A 293 25.49 -19.24 17.03
C SER A 293 24.41 -18.72 16.08
N SER A 294 23.92 -19.64 15.25
CA SER A 294 22.85 -19.36 14.29
C SER A 294 21.59 -18.79 14.96
N TYR A 295 21.29 -19.26 16.17
CA TYR A 295 20.19 -18.77 17.01
C TYR A 295 20.39 -17.31 17.44
N VAL A 296 21.58 -16.95 17.93
CA VAL A 296 21.86 -15.57 18.38
C VAL A 296 21.77 -14.60 17.19
N MET A 297 22.25 -14.99 16.00
CA MET A 297 22.08 -14.20 14.79
C MET A 297 20.61 -14.05 14.38
N ALA A 298 19.80 -15.11 14.48
CA ALA A 298 18.38 -15.03 14.18
C ALA A 298 17.65 -14.05 15.10
N VAL A 299 17.95 -14.08 16.40
CA VAL A 299 17.40 -13.13 17.39
C VAL A 299 17.83 -11.69 17.07
N LEU A 300 19.10 -11.48 16.72
CA LEU A 300 19.64 -10.17 16.34
C LEU A 300 18.95 -9.62 15.08
N VAL A 301 18.73 -10.46 14.06
CA VAL A 301 17.99 -10.09 12.85
C VAL A 301 16.55 -9.69 13.17
N ILE A 302 15.84 -10.48 13.98
CA ILE A 302 14.47 -10.16 14.39
C ILE A 302 14.43 -8.83 15.15
N ALA A 303 15.36 -8.60 16.08
CA ALA A 303 15.45 -7.35 16.83
C ALA A 303 15.67 -6.14 15.91
N ILE A 304 16.56 -6.25 14.91
CA ILE A 304 16.80 -5.19 13.93
C ILE A 304 15.52 -4.89 13.13
N ILE A 305 14.82 -5.93 12.65
CA ILE A 305 13.57 -5.76 11.89
C ILE A 305 12.51 -5.05 12.72
N VAL A 306 12.34 -5.44 13.99
CA VAL A 306 11.35 -4.84 14.89
C VAL A 306 11.70 -3.38 15.19
N VAL A 307 12.95 -3.10 15.56
CA VAL A 307 13.39 -1.74 15.92
C VAL A 307 13.37 -0.80 14.71
N ALA A 308 13.93 -1.22 13.57
CA ALA A 308 13.87 -0.45 12.33
C ALA A 308 12.42 -0.27 11.85
N GLY A 309 11.61 -1.32 12.02
CA GLY A 309 10.15 -1.30 11.84
C GLY A 309 9.50 -0.14 12.57
N ILE A 310 9.65 -0.09 13.89
CA ILE A 310 9.01 0.92 14.75
C ILE A 310 9.52 2.33 14.40
N LEU A 311 10.83 2.51 14.30
CA LEU A 311 11.44 3.83 14.09
C LEU A 311 11.09 4.42 12.71
N GLN A 312 11.07 3.60 11.68
CA GLN A 312 10.89 4.07 10.31
C GLN A 312 9.43 4.02 9.83
N HIS A 313 8.53 3.31 10.53
CA HIS A 313 7.12 3.21 10.16
C HIS A 313 6.48 4.59 9.99
N SER A 314 6.68 5.52 10.93
CA SER A 314 6.05 6.84 10.83
C SER A 314 6.58 7.66 9.66
N ALA A 315 7.86 7.51 9.31
CA ALA A 315 8.47 8.26 8.21
C ALA A 315 8.16 7.67 6.83
N LEU A 316 8.15 6.34 6.70
CA LEU A 316 8.03 5.66 5.41
C LEU A 316 6.58 5.29 5.05
N VAL A 317 5.76 4.91 6.03
CA VAL A 317 4.36 4.49 5.77
C VAL A 317 3.42 5.70 5.74
N LYS A 318 3.64 6.71 6.60
CA LYS A 318 2.77 7.90 6.62
C LYS A 318 3.08 8.91 5.51
N SER A 319 4.28 8.89 4.93
CA SER A 319 4.65 9.78 3.81
C SER A 319 3.99 9.39 2.48
N LYS A 320 3.17 8.33 2.45
CA LYS A 320 2.41 7.86 1.27
C LYS A 320 3.26 7.55 0.03
N ALA A 321 4.60 7.51 0.18
CA ALA A 321 5.51 7.25 -0.93
C ALA A 321 5.54 5.77 -1.34
N TRP A 322 5.01 4.87 -0.51
CA TRP A 322 5.21 3.42 -0.64
C TRP A 322 3.94 2.58 -0.45
N ALA A 323 3.74 1.58 -1.31
CA ALA A 323 2.76 0.53 -1.08
C ALA A 323 3.24 -0.39 0.06
N LEU A 324 2.36 -0.67 1.02
CA LEU A 324 2.65 -1.45 2.24
C LEU A 324 3.36 -2.79 1.96
N GLN A 325 3.14 -3.38 0.79
CA GLN A 325 3.72 -4.66 0.36
C GLN A 325 5.25 -4.67 0.21
N TYR A 326 5.90 -3.52 -0.03
CA TYR A 326 7.36 -3.46 -0.22
C TYR A 326 8.11 -3.21 1.10
N TYR A 327 7.42 -2.73 2.13
CA TYR A 327 8.02 -2.43 3.44
C TYR A 327 8.77 -3.61 4.08
N PRO A 328 8.21 -4.84 4.10
CA PRO A 328 8.92 -6.01 4.60
C PRO A 328 10.17 -6.35 3.80
N ILE A 329 10.16 -6.15 2.47
CA ILE A 329 11.29 -6.44 1.58
C ILE A 329 12.46 -5.52 1.91
N TYR A 330 12.21 -4.24 2.13
CA TYR A 330 13.25 -3.28 2.52
C TYR A 330 13.84 -3.59 3.91
N LEU A 331 13.01 -3.96 4.88
CA LEU A 331 13.50 -4.33 6.21
C LEU A 331 14.41 -5.57 6.13
N LEU A 332 13.97 -6.60 5.40
CA LEU A 332 14.70 -7.88 5.30
C LEU A 332 15.97 -7.79 4.46
N PHE A 333 15.91 -7.16 3.28
CA PHE A 333 16.99 -7.20 2.29
C PHE A 333 17.80 -5.91 2.19
N GLY A 334 17.28 -4.79 2.72
CA GLY A 334 17.98 -3.51 2.74
C GLY A 334 18.59 -3.21 4.10
N CYS A 335 17.74 -2.90 5.07
CA CYS A 335 18.17 -2.40 6.38
C CYS A 335 18.92 -3.47 7.19
N THR A 336 18.37 -4.68 7.29
CA THR A 336 18.95 -5.73 8.15
C THR A 336 20.38 -6.10 7.75
N PRO A 337 20.70 -6.42 6.49
CA PRO A 337 22.06 -6.80 6.11
C PRO A 337 23.08 -5.68 6.37
N LEU A 338 22.70 -4.42 6.13
CA LEU A 338 23.56 -3.27 6.39
C LEU A 338 23.90 -3.10 7.87
N VAL A 339 22.91 -3.23 8.75
CA VAL A 339 23.13 -3.15 10.20
C VAL A 339 23.97 -4.33 10.68
N CYS A 340 23.73 -5.55 10.17
CA CYS A 340 24.55 -6.71 10.48
C CYS A 340 26.01 -6.53 10.07
N VAL A 341 26.28 -6.00 8.87
CA VAL A 341 27.66 -5.66 8.45
C VAL A 341 28.29 -4.68 9.44
N ALA A 342 27.59 -3.60 9.80
CA ALA A 342 28.12 -2.60 10.72
C ALA A 342 28.48 -3.21 12.09
N LEU A 343 27.58 -4.00 12.69
CA LEU A 343 27.82 -4.63 13.99
C LEU A 343 28.96 -5.65 13.94
N LEU A 344 28.98 -6.53 12.95
CA LEU A 344 30.04 -7.54 12.82
C LEU A 344 31.39 -6.91 12.47
N ALA A 345 31.41 -5.87 11.62
CA ALA A 345 32.62 -5.14 11.29
C ALA A 345 33.18 -4.37 12.50
N LEU A 346 32.31 -3.75 13.32
CA LEU A 346 32.73 -3.15 14.59
C LEU A 346 33.33 -4.20 15.52
N ASN A 347 32.69 -5.37 15.64
CA ASN A 347 33.22 -6.46 16.45
C ASN A 347 34.56 -6.99 15.92
N TYR A 348 34.72 -7.05 14.60
CA TYR A 348 35.95 -7.52 13.96
C TYR A 348 37.11 -6.52 14.10
N SER A 349 36.82 -5.23 13.98
CA SER A 349 37.82 -4.15 13.90
C SER A 349 38.35 -3.72 15.25
N PHE A 350 37.50 -3.78 16.29
CA PHE A 350 37.86 -3.37 17.66
C PHE A 350 37.94 -4.59 18.56
N THR A 351 39.11 -4.85 19.13
CA THR A 351 39.37 -6.02 19.98
C THR A 351 39.46 -5.62 21.45
N VAL A 352 39.02 -6.52 22.32
CA VAL A 352 39.21 -6.44 23.77
C VAL A 352 40.46 -7.27 24.13
N PRO A 353 41.35 -6.79 25.02
CA PRO A 353 42.53 -7.55 25.43
C PRO A 353 42.14 -8.94 25.99
N GLY A 354 42.79 -9.98 25.45
CA GLY A 354 42.57 -11.38 25.84
C GLY A 354 42.63 -12.32 24.63
N GLN A 355 43.50 -13.32 24.70
CA GLN A 355 43.58 -14.40 23.72
C GLN A 355 43.07 -15.68 24.34
N TYR A 356 42.24 -16.40 23.59
CA TYR A 356 41.70 -17.69 23.98
C TYR A 356 42.12 -18.73 22.95
N THR A 357 42.57 -19.88 23.41
CA THR A 357 43.00 -20.97 22.54
C THR A 357 42.26 -22.23 22.88
N GLU A 358 41.73 -22.90 21.86
CA GLU A 358 41.09 -24.21 21.99
C GLU A 358 41.85 -25.24 21.18
N LEU A 359 41.85 -26.48 21.67
CA LEU A 359 42.56 -27.59 21.06
C LEU A 359 41.57 -28.72 20.78
N HIS A 360 41.46 -29.13 19.51
CA HIS A 360 40.43 -30.05 19.05
C HIS A 360 41.02 -31.19 18.22
N ASN A 361 40.49 -32.40 18.40
CA ASN A 361 40.87 -33.55 17.58
C ASN A 361 40.30 -33.44 16.18
N VAL A 362 41.06 -33.91 15.19
CA VAL A 362 40.70 -33.83 13.78
C VAL A 362 40.66 -35.19 13.11
N LYS A 363 39.66 -35.39 12.25
CA LYS A 363 39.51 -36.58 11.40
C LYS A 363 39.81 -36.24 9.95
N PHE A 364 40.56 -37.11 9.29
CA PHE A 364 40.76 -37.05 7.85
C PHE A 364 39.43 -37.23 7.10
N LYS A 365 39.15 -36.34 6.13
CA LYS A 365 37.92 -36.39 5.33
C LYS A 365 38.17 -36.73 3.87
N ARG A 366 39.17 -36.11 3.23
CA ARG A 366 39.42 -36.24 1.78
C ARG A 366 40.84 -35.84 1.41
N TRP A 367 41.43 -36.54 0.45
CA TRP A 367 42.72 -36.21 -0.18
C TRP A 367 42.55 -36.03 -1.69
N ILE A 368 43.09 -34.94 -2.22
CA ILE A 368 43.29 -34.67 -3.64
C ILE A 368 44.78 -34.29 -3.78
N PRO A 369 45.50 -34.65 -4.85
CA PRO A 369 46.89 -34.21 -5.02
C PRO A 369 47.02 -32.68 -4.86
N GLY A 370 47.72 -32.24 -3.81
CA GLY A 370 47.91 -30.82 -3.46
C GLY A 370 46.91 -30.22 -2.45
N GLU A 371 45.89 -30.96 -2.01
CA GLU A 371 44.84 -30.47 -1.12
C GLU A 371 44.34 -31.58 -0.16
N VAL A 372 44.55 -31.41 1.15
CA VAL A 372 44.05 -32.31 2.20
C VAL A 372 42.98 -31.60 3.02
N THR A 373 41.84 -32.26 3.24
CA THR A 373 40.74 -31.73 4.05
C THR A 373 40.57 -32.52 5.34
N TYR A 374 40.59 -31.82 6.46
CA TYR A 374 40.35 -32.36 7.81
C TYR A 374 39.07 -31.77 8.42
N VAL A 375 38.46 -32.52 9.35
CA VAL A 375 37.24 -32.10 10.07
C VAL A 375 37.33 -32.32 11.57
N LEU A 376 36.85 -31.37 12.37
CA LEU A 376 36.78 -31.50 13.84
C LEU A 376 35.86 -32.66 14.28
N GLU A 377 36.32 -33.51 15.20
CA GLU A 377 35.58 -34.70 15.68
C GLU A 377 34.52 -34.40 16.75
N ASN A 378 34.76 -33.46 17.66
CA ASN A 378 34.05 -33.37 18.95
C ASN A 378 32.73 -32.58 18.92
N SER A 379 32.06 -32.45 17.78
CA SER A 379 30.89 -31.55 17.61
C SER A 379 31.15 -30.07 17.99
N ALA A 380 32.42 -29.69 18.17
CA ALA A 380 32.80 -28.31 18.41
C ALA A 380 32.45 -27.46 17.18
N HIS A 381 31.86 -26.29 17.40
CA HIS A 381 31.50 -25.33 16.37
C HIS A 381 30.57 -25.93 15.28
N THR A 382 29.61 -26.78 15.67
CA THR A 382 28.64 -27.44 14.77
C THR A 382 27.94 -26.48 13.80
N ASP A 383 27.64 -25.27 14.26
CA ASP A 383 26.92 -24.24 13.51
C ASP A 383 27.81 -23.50 12.48
N HIS A 384 29.14 -23.75 12.48
CA HIS A 384 30.11 -23.04 11.66
C HIS A 384 30.89 -24.01 10.76
N GLU A 385 30.32 -24.33 9.59
CA GLU A 385 30.92 -25.27 8.64
C GLU A 385 32.34 -24.84 8.19
N GLY A 386 32.59 -23.54 8.06
CA GLY A 386 33.91 -22.97 7.74
C GLY A 386 34.96 -23.13 8.85
N PHE A 387 34.54 -23.35 10.10
CA PHE A 387 35.44 -23.70 11.22
C PHE A 387 35.69 -25.20 11.28
N ARG A 388 34.70 -26.00 10.86
CA ARG A 388 34.80 -27.46 10.88
C ARG A 388 35.65 -28.02 9.75
N LYS A 389 35.86 -27.31 8.63
CA LYS A 389 36.66 -27.77 7.49
C LYS A 389 37.87 -26.88 7.27
N PHE A 390 39.01 -27.48 6.95
CA PHE A 390 40.25 -26.76 6.66
C PHE A 390 41.04 -27.50 5.58
N GLU A 391 41.54 -26.74 4.61
CA GLU A 391 42.31 -27.20 3.45
C GLU A 391 43.79 -26.86 3.64
N THR A 392 44.68 -27.83 3.47
CA THR A 392 46.13 -27.64 3.60
C THR A 392 46.83 -27.56 2.24
N LYS A 393 46.40 -26.61 1.40
CA LYS A 393 47.03 -26.36 0.09
C LYS A 393 48.49 -25.95 0.31
N ASN A 394 49.44 -26.76 -0.16
CA ASN A 394 50.91 -26.58 -0.10
C ASN A 394 51.67 -27.08 1.15
N MET A 395 51.02 -27.77 2.10
CA MET A 395 51.80 -28.46 3.14
C MET A 395 52.25 -29.83 2.58
N LYS A 396 53.58 -30.08 2.54
CA LYS A 396 54.12 -31.43 2.28
C LYS A 396 53.77 -32.32 3.46
N MET A 397 52.68 -33.07 3.39
CA MET A 397 52.18 -33.90 4.50
C MET A 397 51.68 -35.25 4.00
N ALA A 398 51.99 -36.32 4.74
CA ALA A 398 51.40 -37.64 4.52
C ALA A 398 50.02 -37.72 5.20
N SER A 399 49.13 -38.60 4.71
CA SER A 399 47.82 -38.80 5.35
C SER A 399 47.99 -39.44 6.72
N GLY A 400 47.53 -38.78 7.79
CA GLY A 400 47.49 -39.36 9.13
C GLY A 400 48.49 -38.79 10.15
N GLU A 401 49.38 -37.87 9.77
CA GLU A 401 50.41 -37.29 10.67
C GLU A 401 49.86 -36.23 11.66
N VAL A 402 48.61 -35.81 11.50
CA VAL A 402 48.00 -34.72 12.28
C VAL A 402 46.85 -35.25 13.11
N VAL A 403 46.92 -35.02 14.43
CA VAL A 403 45.92 -35.51 15.39
C VAL A 403 45.09 -34.36 15.97
N GLN A 404 45.67 -33.15 16.07
CA GLN A 404 45.05 -32.02 16.76
C GLN A 404 45.12 -30.72 15.96
N LEU A 405 44.12 -29.86 16.14
CA LEU A 405 44.05 -28.50 15.63
C LEU A 405 43.91 -27.52 16.80
N LYS A 406 44.83 -26.56 16.86
CA LYS A 406 44.78 -25.44 17.78
C LYS A 406 44.17 -24.23 17.09
N LEU A 407 43.11 -23.70 17.68
CA LEU A 407 42.38 -22.52 17.20
C LEU A 407 42.73 -21.34 18.11
N TYR A 408 43.03 -20.20 17.49
CA TYR A 408 43.32 -18.95 18.17
C TYR A 408 42.12 -18.02 18.02
N PHE A 409 41.60 -17.52 19.13
CA PHE A 409 40.47 -16.61 19.17
C PHE A 409 40.84 -15.32 19.89
N ARG A 410 40.29 -14.23 19.38
CA ARG A 410 40.29 -12.93 20.04
C ARG A 410 38.86 -12.48 20.31
N LYS A 411 38.65 -11.72 21.37
CA LYS A 411 37.33 -11.19 21.70
C LYS A 411 37.13 -9.83 21.03
N GLY A 412 36.06 -9.68 20.27
CA GLY A 412 35.67 -8.40 19.67
C GLY A 412 34.91 -7.49 20.63
N LEU A 413 34.69 -6.24 20.21
CA LEU A 413 34.02 -5.20 20.99
C LEU A 413 32.60 -5.57 21.45
N LEU A 414 31.85 -6.29 20.62
CA LEU A 414 30.50 -6.75 20.97
C LEU A 414 30.52 -8.03 21.82
N GLY A 415 31.71 -8.48 22.21
CA GLY A 415 31.92 -9.68 23.01
C GLY A 415 31.91 -10.98 22.21
N PHE A 416 31.74 -10.92 20.88
CA PHE A 416 31.80 -12.12 20.04
C PHE A 416 33.25 -12.49 19.71
N TRP A 417 33.54 -13.78 19.76
CA TRP A 417 34.86 -14.31 19.45
C TRP A 417 35.11 -14.30 17.95
N VAL A 418 36.29 -13.86 17.54
CA VAL A 418 36.74 -13.85 16.15
C VAL A 418 37.91 -14.80 16.03
N LEU A 419 37.88 -15.64 15.00
CA LEU A 419 38.98 -16.55 14.71
C LEU A 419 40.19 -15.74 14.18
N GLU A 420 41.31 -15.84 14.88
CA GLU A 420 42.56 -15.13 14.55
C GLU A 420 43.55 -16.02 13.78
N GLY A 421 43.56 -17.31 14.08
CA GLY A 421 44.51 -18.24 13.47
C GLY A 421 44.17 -19.70 13.73
N ARG A 422 44.82 -20.58 12.99
CA ARG A 422 44.69 -22.03 13.10
C ARG A 422 46.06 -22.66 12.94
N GLU A 423 46.37 -23.66 13.75
CA GLU A 423 47.64 -24.39 13.71
C GLU A 423 47.39 -25.88 13.86
N LEU A 424 47.92 -26.68 12.94
CA LEU A 424 47.83 -28.14 12.99
C LEU A 424 49.00 -28.69 13.81
N ILE A 425 48.68 -29.49 14.83
CA ILE A 425 49.66 -30.11 15.72
C ILE A 425 49.87 -31.55 15.27
N ARG A 426 51.13 -31.89 15.00
CA ARG A 426 51.56 -33.23 14.62
C ARG A 426 51.80 -34.07 15.86
N THR A 427 51.54 -35.37 15.76
CA THR A 427 52.16 -36.34 16.67
C THR A 427 53.63 -36.48 16.26
N GLU A 428 54.55 -36.03 17.11
CA GLU A 428 55.93 -36.52 17.06
C GLU A 428 55.88 -37.99 17.50
N GLU A 429 55.91 -38.91 16.55
CA GLU A 429 56.43 -40.26 16.82
C GLU A 429 57.95 -40.17 16.66
N GLU A 430 58.68 -40.54 17.72
CA GLU A 430 60.15 -40.65 17.79
C GLU A 430 60.76 -41.51 16.68
#